data_AF-A0A943GL03-F1
#
_entry.id   AF-A0A943GL03-F1
#
_cell.length_a   1.000
_cell.length_b   1.000
_cell.length_c   1.000
_cell.angle_alpha   90.00
_cell.angle_beta   90.00
_cell.angle_gamma   90.00
#
_symmetry.space_group_name_H-M   'P 1'
#
loop_
_entity.id
_entity.type
_entity.pdbx_description
1 polymer ?
#
loop_
_entity_poly.entity_id
_entity_poly.type
_entity_poly.pdbx_seq_one_letter_code
_entity_poly.pdbx_strand_id
1 'polypeptide(L)'
;MRLNITKYREVMKQQNIEKADIERMTGIAVQTLDWIFENEYLEVSTLERLAEVVECDIREIALPDHHDNENVIEWLRGGKTATISLTQGRTITRVMKLAKSRPEECRIIAENADGSIVARVPVGWIKISPIREVSEEQKEAARVRMKEMRENNIR
;
A
#
# COMPACT_ATOMS: atom_id res chain seq x y z
N MET A 1 -5.35 -6.84 1.45
CA MET A 1 -5.22 -7.31 2.84
C MET A 1 -3.91 -6.84 3.43
N ARG A 2 -3.76 -6.92 4.76
CA ARG A 2 -2.50 -6.62 5.45
C ARG A 2 -1.95 -7.85 6.15
N LEU A 3 -0.63 -8.03 6.10
CA LEU A 3 0.11 -9.03 6.84
C LEU A 3 0.38 -8.51 8.25
N ASN A 4 0.06 -9.32 9.27
CA ASN A 4 0.54 -9.12 10.62
C ASN A 4 2.03 -9.50 10.67
N ILE A 5 2.90 -8.55 10.32
CA ILE A 5 4.35 -8.78 10.20
C ILE A 5 4.95 -9.28 11.50
N THR A 6 4.53 -8.72 12.64
CA THR A 6 5.04 -9.11 13.96
C THR A 6 4.79 -10.60 14.20
N LYS A 7 3.56 -11.05 13.97
CA LYS A 7 3.19 -12.45 14.11
C LYS A 7 3.92 -13.32 13.08
N TYR A 8 3.97 -12.88 11.81
CA TYR A 8 4.61 -13.66 10.76
C TYR A 8 6.11 -13.88 11.02
N ARG A 9 6.83 -12.83 11.46
CA ARG A 9 8.25 -12.93 11.85
C ARG A 9 8.49 -13.81 13.06
N GLU A 10 7.56 -13.82 14.01
CA GLU A 10 7.63 -14.72 15.16
C GLU A 10 7.58 -16.18 14.72
N VAL A 11 6.64 -16.53 13.83
CA VAL A 11 6.50 -17.89 13.31
C VAL A 11 7.72 -18.28 12.47
N MET A 12 8.20 -17.39 11.59
CA MET A 12 9.45 -17.61 10.85
C MET A 12 10.62 -17.95 11.78
N LYS A 13 10.77 -17.22 12.89
CA LYS A 13 11.83 -17.46 13.88
C LYS A 13 11.65 -18.81 14.60
N GLN A 14 10.42 -19.17 14.95
CA GLN A 14 10.12 -20.43 15.63
C GLN A 14 10.40 -21.65 14.73
N GLN A 15 10.10 -21.53 13.44
CA GLN A 15 10.29 -22.59 12.45
C GLN A 15 11.64 -22.54 11.74
N ASN A 16 12.50 -21.56 12.07
CA ASN A 16 13.80 -21.33 11.45
C ASN A 16 13.71 -21.18 9.91
N ILE A 17 12.73 -20.38 9.46
CA ILE A 17 12.47 -20.06 8.04
C ILE A 17 13.08 -18.70 7.73
N GLU A 18 13.90 -18.65 6.68
CA GLU A 18 14.45 -17.40 6.16
C GLU A 18 13.70 -16.94 4.90
N LYS A 19 13.83 -15.66 4.52
CA LYS A 19 13.15 -15.13 3.32
C LYS A 19 13.55 -15.87 2.03
N ALA A 20 14.78 -16.38 1.96
CA ALA A 20 15.24 -17.18 0.85
C ALA A 20 14.50 -18.53 0.74
N ASP A 21 14.06 -19.10 1.87
CA ASP A 21 13.23 -20.31 1.88
C ASP A 21 11.84 -20.01 1.32
N ILE A 22 11.25 -18.88 1.74
CA ILE A 22 9.96 -18.41 1.23
C ILE A 22 10.03 -18.23 -0.29
N GLU A 23 11.07 -17.57 -0.81
CA GLU A 23 11.26 -17.39 -2.25
C GLU A 23 11.36 -18.73 -2.98
N ARG A 24 12.13 -19.68 -2.43
CA ARG A 24 12.27 -21.02 -2.99
C ARG A 24 10.95 -21.81 -3.01
N MET A 25 10.12 -21.67 -1.98
CA MET A 25 8.87 -22.42 -1.82
C MET A 25 7.70 -21.81 -2.61
N THR A 26 7.67 -20.49 -2.74
CA THR A 26 6.50 -19.76 -3.26
C THR A 26 6.75 -19.05 -4.60
N GLY A 27 8.01 -18.89 -5.00
CA GLY A 27 8.43 -18.06 -6.10
C GLY A 27 8.31 -16.55 -5.84
N ILE A 28 7.97 -16.13 -4.62
CA ILE A 28 7.89 -14.70 -4.26
C ILE A 28 9.31 -14.18 -4.00
N ALA A 29 9.81 -13.31 -4.87
CA ALA A 29 11.15 -12.75 -4.74
C ALA A 29 11.40 -12.10 -3.37
N VAL A 30 12.60 -12.26 -2.80
CA VAL A 30 12.99 -11.65 -1.52
C VAL A 30 12.76 -10.13 -1.51
N GLN A 31 13.00 -9.45 -2.63
CA GLN A 31 12.74 -8.00 -2.76
C GLN A 31 11.25 -7.65 -2.59
N THR A 32 10.37 -8.51 -3.07
CA THR A 32 8.92 -8.38 -2.87
C THR A 32 8.56 -8.63 -1.42
N LEU A 33 9.17 -9.64 -0.78
CA LEU A 33 9.00 -9.91 0.65
C LEU A 33 9.47 -8.73 1.50
N ASP A 34 10.60 -8.10 1.16
CA ASP A 34 11.09 -6.89 1.80
C ASP A 34 10.08 -5.75 1.71
N TRP A 35 9.51 -5.54 0.51
CA TRP A 35 8.49 -4.53 0.30
C TRP A 35 7.22 -4.81 1.12
N ILE A 36 6.75 -6.06 1.16
CA ILE A 36 5.61 -6.49 1.99
C ILE A 36 5.94 -6.28 3.47
N PHE A 37 7.15 -6.61 3.91
CA PHE A 37 7.57 -6.48 5.30
C PHE A 37 7.85 -5.02 5.73
N GLU A 38 7.94 -4.11 4.78
CA GLU A 38 8.01 -2.67 5.05
C GLU A 38 6.62 -2.02 5.02
N ASN A 39 5.73 -2.49 4.14
CA ASN A 39 4.46 -1.82 3.84
C ASN A 39 3.23 -2.56 4.38
N GLU A 40 3.37 -3.79 4.86
CA GLU A 40 2.32 -4.69 5.34
C GLU A 40 1.29 -5.11 4.28
N TYR A 41 1.33 -4.57 3.05
CA TYR A 41 0.33 -4.85 2.02
C TYR A 41 0.69 -6.03 1.15
N LEU A 42 -0.32 -6.84 0.86
CA LEU A 42 -0.23 -7.95 -0.09
C LEU A 42 -1.61 -8.33 -0.64
N GLU A 43 -1.59 -9.05 -1.76
CA GLU A 43 -2.77 -9.70 -2.32
C GLU A 43 -3.16 -10.94 -1.52
N VAL A 44 -4.44 -11.35 -1.59
CA VAL A 44 -4.95 -12.56 -0.91
C VAL A 44 -4.15 -13.79 -1.31
N SER A 45 -3.87 -13.94 -2.61
CA SER A 45 -3.09 -15.06 -3.15
C SER A 45 -1.65 -15.11 -2.64
N THR A 46 -1.07 -13.97 -2.30
CA THR A 46 0.25 -13.89 -1.67
C THR A 46 0.15 -14.30 -0.21
N LEU A 47 -0.89 -13.85 0.50
CA LEU A 47 -1.13 -14.20 1.89
C LEU A 47 -1.38 -15.71 2.06
N GLU A 48 -2.15 -16.34 1.17
CA GLU A 48 -2.37 -17.79 1.12
C GLU A 48 -1.05 -18.55 1.01
N ARG A 49 -0.20 -18.18 0.04
CA ARG A 49 1.14 -18.77 -0.13
C ARG A 49 2.02 -18.59 1.10
N LEU A 50 1.96 -17.43 1.75
CA LEU A 50 2.71 -17.17 2.97
C LEU A 50 2.20 -18.00 4.16
N ALA A 51 0.89 -18.21 4.27
CA ALA A 51 0.25 -19.05 5.28
C ALA A 51 0.63 -20.52 5.11
N GLU A 52 0.68 -21.01 3.86
CA GLU A 52 1.14 -22.37 3.53
C GLU A 52 2.58 -22.61 3.98
N VAL A 53 3.49 -21.65 3.79
CA VAL A 53 4.90 -21.79 4.19
C VAL A 53 5.05 -21.95 5.70
N VAL A 54 4.24 -21.25 6.48
CA VAL A 54 4.33 -21.28 7.95
C VAL A 54 3.31 -22.22 8.61
N GLU A 55 2.58 -22.98 7.79
CA GLU A 55 1.56 -23.96 8.21
C GLU A 55 0.53 -23.41 9.21
N CYS A 56 0.03 -22.18 8.98
CA CYS A 56 -0.97 -21.56 9.85
C CYS A 56 -2.25 -21.16 9.11
N ASP A 57 -3.33 -20.90 9.85
CA ASP A 57 -4.52 -20.32 9.24
C ASP A 57 -4.23 -18.88 8.80
N ILE A 58 -4.76 -18.49 7.63
CA ILE A 58 -4.59 -17.15 7.07
C ILE A 58 -5.01 -16.06 8.07
N ARG A 59 -6.04 -16.31 8.89
CA ARG A 59 -6.56 -15.37 9.90
C ARG A 59 -5.58 -15.12 11.04
N GLU A 60 -4.63 -16.01 11.28
CA GLU A 60 -3.62 -15.82 12.32
C GLU A 60 -2.55 -14.81 11.90
N ILE A 61 -2.28 -14.72 10.60
CA ILE A 61 -1.25 -13.83 10.03
C ILE A 61 -1.85 -12.68 9.23
N ALA A 62 -3.16 -12.65 9.02
CA ALA A 62 -3.87 -11.50 8.50
C ALA A 62 -4.10 -10.48 9.62
N LEU A 63 -3.85 -9.21 9.34
CA LEU A 63 -4.54 -8.16 10.10
C LEU A 63 -6.00 -8.10 9.61
N PRO A 64 -6.96 -7.72 10.47
CA PRO A 64 -8.35 -7.59 10.07
C PRO A 64 -8.45 -6.74 8.80
N ASP A 65 -9.03 -7.30 7.74
CA ASP A 65 -9.47 -6.46 6.62
C ASP A 65 -10.60 -5.60 7.18
N HIS A 66 -10.51 -4.30 6.95
CA HIS A 66 -11.53 -3.36 7.39
C HIS A 66 -12.90 -3.87 6.91
N HIS A 67 -13.84 -4.13 7.84
CA HIS A 67 -15.20 -4.52 7.46
C HIS A 67 -15.89 -3.42 6.63
N ASP A 68 -15.36 -2.19 6.71
CA ASP A 68 -15.72 -1.08 5.86
C ASP A 68 -14.76 -0.98 4.66
N ASN A 69 -15.32 -1.06 3.46
CA ASN A 69 -14.60 -0.89 2.19
C ASN A 69 -14.86 0.49 1.57
N GLU A 70 -15.69 1.31 2.20
CA GLU A 70 -16.04 2.63 1.70
C GLU A 70 -14.88 3.61 1.91
N ASN A 71 -14.71 4.51 0.95
CA ASN A 71 -13.80 5.63 1.06
C ASN A 71 -14.58 6.87 0.66
N VAL A 72 -14.62 7.86 1.56
CA VAL A 72 -15.47 9.05 1.40
C VAL A 72 -14.58 10.28 1.27
N ILE A 73 -14.97 11.18 0.36
CA ILE A 73 -14.36 12.50 0.22
C ILE A 73 -15.50 13.52 0.28
N GLU A 74 -15.43 14.42 1.26
CA GLU A 74 -16.46 15.44 1.47
C GLU A 74 -15.82 16.82 1.70
N TRP A 75 -16.44 17.86 1.15
CA TRP A 75 -16.05 19.24 1.42
C TRP A 75 -17.26 20.16 1.34
N LEU A 76 -17.20 21.25 2.11
CA LEU A 76 -18.17 22.32 2.02
C LEU A 76 -17.97 23.11 0.72
N ARG A 77 -19.06 23.55 0.08
CA ARG A 77 -19.00 24.42 -1.10
C ARG A 77 -18.15 25.66 -0.81
N GLY A 78 -17.10 25.89 -1.62
CA GLY A 78 -16.16 27.00 -1.44
C GLY A 78 -15.11 26.79 -0.33
N GLY A 79 -15.15 25.66 0.38
CA GLY A 79 -14.13 25.28 1.34
C GLY A 79 -12.77 25.03 0.68
N LYS A 80 -11.68 25.36 1.40
CA LYS A 80 -10.30 25.10 0.94
C LYS A 80 -9.81 23.70 1.29
N THR A 81 -10.51 23.00 2.18
CA THR A 81 -10.14 21.67 2.68
C THR A 81 -11.28 20.68 2.52
N ALA A 82 -10.94 19.42 2.27
CA ALA A 82 -11.82 18.27 2.30
C ALA A 82 -11.50 17.39 3.51
N THR A 83 -12.52 16.70 4.02
CA THR A 83 -12.35 15.55 4.91
C THR A 83 -12.34 14.30 4.05
N ILE A 84 -11.40 13.39 4.32
CA ILE A 84 -11.34 12.08 3.69
C ILE A 84 -11.40 11.01 4.77
N SER A 85 -12.27 10.02 4.55
CA SER A 85 -12.34 8.79 5.33
C SER A 85 -11.78 7.67 4.47
N LEU A 86 -10.72 7.02 4.95
CA LEU A 86 -9.95 6.06 4.16
C LEU A 86 -9.84 4.72 4.88
N THR A 87 -10.18 3.67 4.13
CA THR A 87 -10.00 2.27 4.48
C THR A 87 -8.94 1.63 3.59
N GLN A 88 -8.67 2.22 2.41
CA GLN A 88 -7.67 1.69 1.49
C GLN A 88 -6.24 1.98 1.96
N GLY A 89 -5.63 0.96 2.49
CA GLY A 89 -4.31 0.98 3.08
C GLY A 89 -3.17 1.66 2.33
N ARG A 90 -2.99 1.40 1.03
CA ARG A 90 -1.97 2.08 0.21
C ARG A 90 -2.17 3.61 0.21
N THR A 91 -3.42 4.05 0.20
CA THR A 91 -3.80 5.45 0.26
C THR A 91 -3.56 6.02 1.65
N ILE A 92 -3.92 5.26 2.71
CA ILE A 92 -3.63 5.62 4.12
C ILE A 92 -2.14 5.87 4.32
N THR A 93 -1.27 4.94 3.94
CA THR A 93 0.20 5.09 4.07
C THR A 93 0.71 6.33 3.37
N ARG A 94 0.18 6.65 2.18
CA ARG A 94 0.54 7.87 1.45
C ARG A 94 0.09 9.13 2.19
N VAL A 95 -1.13 9.15 2.72
CA VAL A 95 -1.67 10.28 3.48
C VAL A 95 -0.91 10.48 4.79
N MET A 96 -0.56 9.42 5.51
CA MET A 96 0.29 9.51 6.72
C MET A 96 1.66 10.14 6.41
N LYS A 97 2.29 9.74 5.30
CA LYS A 97 3.56 10.36 4.84
C LYS A 97 3.37 11.85 4.49
N LEU A 98 2.24 12.23 3.88
CA LEU A 98 1.92 13.62 3.59
C LEU A 98 1.66 14.44 4.85
N ALA A 99 0.92 13.90 5.82
CA ALA A 99 0.68 14.56 7.10
C ALA A 99 1.98 14.80 7.88
N LYS A 100 2.94 13.86 7.81
CA LYS A 100 4.27 14.04 8.42
C LYS A 100 5.13 15.08 7.70
N SER A 101 5.07 15.14 6.37
CA SER A 101 5.93 16.01 5.56
C SER A 101 5.35 17.40 5.29
N ARG A 102 4.03 17.57 5.43
CA ARG A 102 3.26 18.80 5.18
C ARG A 102 2.15 18.97 6.22
N PRO A 103 2.47 19.04 7.53
CA PRO A 103 1.48 19.05 8.61
C PRO A 103 0.52 20.24 8.56
N GLU A 104 0.92 21.35 7.94
CA GLU A 104 0.09 22.54 7.73
C GLU A 104 -0.98 22.37 6.64
N GLU A 105 -0.75 21.46 5.68
CA GLU A 105 -1.69 21.19 4.58
C GLU A 105 -2.53 19.94 4.85
N CYS A 106 -1.92 18.90 5.45
CA CYS A 106 -2.52 17.60 5.68
C CYS A 106 -2.38 17.17 7.13
N ARG A 107 -3.47 16.71 7.73
CA ARG A 107 -3.48 16.23 9.12
C ARG A 107 -4.38 15.02 9.29
N ILE A 108 -3.94 14.07 10.11
CA ILE A 108 -4.77 12.96 10.58
C ILE A 108 -5.67 13.51 11.69
N ILE A 109 -6.98 13.32 11.55
CA ILE A 109 -8.00 13.74 12.51
C ILE A 109 -8.31 12.60 13.49
N ALA A 110 -8.37 11.37 12.98
CA ALA A 110 -8.62 10.17 13.76
C ALA A 110 -7.96 8.95 13.12
N GLU A 111 -7.53 8.02 13.98
CA GLU A 111 -7.16 6.65 13.63
C GLU A 111 -8.13 5.72 14.35
N ASN A 112 -8.85 4.92 13.58
CA ASN A 112 -9.85 3.99 14.13
C ASN A 112 -9.17 2.68 14.54
N ALA A 113 -9.79 1.94 15.47
CA ALA A 113 -9.25 0.67 15.97
C ALA A 113 -9.09 -0.39 14.87
N ASP A 114 -9.89 -0.31 13.80
CA ASP A 114 -9.76 -1.18 12.64
C ASP A 114 -8.58 -0.80 11.74
N GLY A 115 -7.94 0.36 11.93
CA GLY A 115 -6.84 0.88 11.12
C GLY A 115 -7.24 1.80 9.97
N SER A 116 -8.54 2.07 9.79
CA SER A 116 -9.01 3.15 8.92
C SER A 116 -8.68 4.52 9.54
N ILE A 117 -8.62 5.56 8.70
CA ILE A 117 -8.30 6.91 9.15
C ILE A 117 -9.30 7.94 8.66
N VAL A 118 -9.40 9.04 9.40
CA VAL A 118 -10.00 10.29 8.93
C VAL A 118 -8.91 11.33 8.84
N ALA A 119 -8.79 12.01 7.70
CA ALA A 119 -7.79 13.07 7.48
C ALA A 119 -8.41 14.33 6.88
N ARG A 120 -7.73 15.46 7.07
CA ARG A 120 -8.02 16.71 6.34
C ARG A 120 -6.94 16.97 5.32
N VAL A 121 -7.35 17.28 4.10
CA VAL A 121 -6.47 17.61 2.97
C VAL A 121 -6.98 18.86 2.24
N PRO A 122 -6.15 19.55 1.45
CA PRO A 122 -6.61 20.63 0.58
C PRO A 122 -7.56 20.10 -0.51
N VAL A 123 -8.63 20.85 -0.82
CA VAL A 123 -9.54 20.51 -1.94
C VAL A 123 -8.78 20.44 -3.26
N GLY A 124 -7.74 21.27 -3.42
CA GLY A 124 -6.90 21.28 -4.62
C GLY A 124 -6.12 19.99 -4.89
N TRP A 125 -6.06 19.04 -3.94
CA TRP A 125 -5.46 17.73 -4.16
C TRP A 125 -6.43 16.73 -4.80
N ILE A 126 -7.73 16.99 -4.73
CA ILE A 126 -8.77 16.13 -5.31
C ILE A 126 -8.87 16.43 -6.80
N LYS A 127 -8.66 15.42 -7.64
CA LYS A 127 -8.74 15.53 -9.10
C LYS A 127 -9.88 14.68 -9.63
N ILE A 128 -10.88 15.34 -10.22
CA ILE A 128 -11.99 14.69 -10.95
C ILE A 128 -11.74 14.92 -12.44
N SER A 129 -10.91 14.07 -13.03
CA SER A 129 -10.59 14.11 -14.45
C SER A 129 -10.43 12.68 -14.96
N PRO A 130 -10.96 12.34 -16.15
CA PRO A 130 -10.73 11.03 -16.73
C PRO A 130 -9.23 10.77 -16.91
N ILE A 131 -8.81 9.53 -16.70
CA ILE A 131 -7.45 9.12 -17.04
C ILE A 131 -7.32 9.25 -18.56
N ARG A 132 -6.26 9.93 -19.01
CA ARG A 132 -6.00 10.08 -20.44
C ARG A 132 -5.80 8.70 -21.06
N GLU A 133 -6.61 8.39 -22.07
CA GLU A 133 -6.37 7.24 -22.94
C GLU A 133 -5.12 7.53 -23.78
N VAL A 134 -4.14 6.64 -23.67
CA VAL A 134 -2.88 6.68 -24.41
C VAL A 134 -2.87 5.51 -25.37
N SER A 135 -2.54 5.77 -26.64
CA SER A 135 -2.40 4.69 -27.64
C SER A 135 -1.24 3.77 -27.28
N GLU A 136 -1.24 2.55 -27.81
CA GLU A 136 -0.13 1.61 -27.62
C GLU A 136 1.21 2.19 -28.12
N GLU A 137 1.19 2.92 -29.24
CA GLU A 137 2.37 3.65 -29.74
C GLU A 137 2.88 4.69 -28.74
N GLN A 138 1.98 5.42 -28.07
CA GLN A 138 2.35 6.40 -27.04
C GLN A 138 2.90 5.72 -25.78
N LYS A 139 2.33 4.58 -25.39
CA LYS A 139 2.84 3.76 -24.27
C LYS A 139 4.24 3.24 -24.56
N GLU A 140 4.46 2.71 -25.76
CA GLU A 140 5.79 2.19 -26.15
C GLU A 140 6.82 3.32 -26.26
N ALA A 141 6.46 4.45 -26.86
CA ALA A 141 7.33 5.62 -26.92
C ALA A 141 7.69 6.18 -25.53
N ALA A 142 6.79 6.04 -24.54
CA ALA A 142 7.09 6.40 -23.15
C ALA A 142 8.01 5.36 -22.49
N ARG A 143 7.81 4.07 -22.78
CA ARG A 143 8.65 2.96 -22.28
C ARG A 143 10.10 3.09 -22.76
N VAL A 144 10.28 3.36 -24.06
CA VAL A 144 11.61 3.58 -24.67
C VAL A 144 12.30 4.78 -24.02
N ARG A 145 11.63 5.93 -23.94
CA ARG A 145 12.17 7.14 -23.28
C ARG A 145 12.59 6.88 -21.83
N MET A 146 11.79 6.12 -21.08
CA MET A 146 12.10 5.80 -19.68
C MET A 146 13.33 4.87 -19.56
N LYS A 147 13.52 3.95 -20.52
CA LYS A 147 14.69 3.08 -20.59
C LYS A 147 15.96 3.89 -20.90
N GLU A 148 15.90 4.77 -21.91
CA GLU A 148 17.02 5.66 -22.28
C GLU A 148 17.41 6.59 -21.13
N MET A 149 16.43 7.14 -20.39
CA MET A 149 16.71 7.96 -19.20
C MET A 149 17.42 7.17 -18.10
N ARG A 150 17.04 5.91 -17.86
CA ARG A 150 17.72 5.05 -16.88
C ARG A 150 19.15 4.75 -17.28
N GLU A 151 19.40 4.48 -18.55
CA GLU A 151 20.75 4.20 -19.08
C GLU A 151 21.65 5.43 -19.02
N ASN A 152 21.12 6.62 -19.28
CA ASN A 152 21.88 7.88 -19.21
C ASN A 152 22.16 8.35 -17.78
N ASN A 153 21.29 8.04 -16.79
CA ASN A 153 21.52 8.39 -15.38
C ASN A 153 22.51 7.47 -14.65
N ILE A 154 23.03 6.43 -15.32
CA ILE A 154 24.01 5.48 -14.79
C ILE A 154 25.44 5.81 -15.30
N ARG A 155 25.60 6.81 -16.17
CA ARG A 155 26.90 7.35 -16.63
C ARG A 155 27.31 8.57 -15.83
#